data_AF-A0AAU9HST3-F1
#
_entry.id   AF-A0AAU9HST3-F1
#
_cell.length_a   1.000
_cell.length_b   1.000
_cell.length_c   1.000
_cell.angle_alpha   90.00
_cell.angle_beta   90.00
_cell.angle_gamma   90.00
#
_symmetry.space_group_name_H-M   'P 1'
#
loop_
_entity.id
_entity.type
_entity.pdbx_description
1 polymer ?
#
loop_
_entity_poly.entity_id
_entity_poly.type
_entity_poly.pdbx_seq_one_letter_code
_entity_poly.pdbx_strand_id
1 'polypeptide(L)'
;MTIIKTFFILVSFILTSFHSYANLLISPTRVNFDERQRVAKVIVVNNSNEAKTYRLEWQDKVALAGGGYANLAADQESSSSLKSMVRISPSQVRLAPGERQIVKLAIRKPKGLLEQEYRSHLAFKALPNETQIQQQRLGINLKLLLSYTIPVILRKGAEIPNVNISNLQLIHSPEKKALEIEIKREGGFSSFGKLEVFFKQKGMDTEKKIAMLNDFSIYPELKTTTATIPIFVDQNIPKDGEIRVIYTGLKEYRDTIFSEKFAPINNAIIGNLK
;
A
#
# COMPACT_ATOMS: atom_id res chain seq x y z
N MET A 1 38.02 2.79 -36.63
CA MET A 1 36.61 3.09 -36.99
C MET A 1 35.59 2.23 -36.23
N THR A 2 35.97 1.05 -35.72
CA THR A 2 35.10 0.14 -34.96
C THR A 2 34.82 0.62 -33.54
N ILE A 3 35.81 1.16 -32.83
CA ILE A 3 35.68 1.64 -31.42
C ILE A 3 34.69 2.81 -31.28
N ILE A 4 34.64 3.72 -32.26
CA ILE A 4 33.69 4.85 -32.28
C ILE A 4 32.25 4.35 -32.49
N LYS A 5 32.06 3.30 -33.31
CA LYS A 5 30.74 2.68 -33.51
C LYS A 5 30.26 1.96 -32.24
N THR A 6 31.14 1.26 -31.52
CA THR A 6 30.79 0.62 -30.25
C THR A 6 30.46 1.64 -29.15
N PHE A 7 31.18 2.77 -29.09
CA PHE A 7 30.87 3.86 -28.16
C PHE A 7 29.51 4.49 -28.45
N PHE A 8 29.15 4.68 -29.72
CA PHE A 8 27.86 5.25 -30.12
C PHE A 8 26.68 4.30 -29.81
N ILE A 9 26.86 2.99 -29.94
CA ILE A 9 25.86 1.98 -29.56
C ILE A 9 25.65 1.94 -28.04
N LEU A 10 26.73 2.06 -27.25
CA LEU A 10 26.66 2.08 -25.79
C LEU A 10 25.96 3.34 -25.25
N VAL A 11 26.20 4.51 -25.86
CA VAL A 11 25.53 5.78 -25.49
C VAL A 11 24.04 5.78 -25.87
N SER A 12 23.66 5.13 -26.98
CA SER A 12 22.26 5.02 -27.43
C SER A 12 21.39 4.22 -26.45
N PHE A 13 21.94 3.18 -25.80
CA PHE A 13 21.20 2.38 -24.82
C PHE A 13 20.95 3.12 -23.50
N ILE A 14 21.83 4.06 -23.11
CA ILE A 14 21.72 4.84 -21.86
C ILE A 14 20.62 5.91 -21.93
N LEU A 15 20.18 6.30 -23.13
CA LEU A 15 19.17 7.36 -23.34
C LEU A 15 17.72 6.87 -23.34
N THR A 16 17.48 5.56 -23.19
CA THR A 16 16.11 5.02 -23.11
C THR A 16 15.56 5.14 -21.69
N SER A 17 15.22 6.37 -21.30
CA SER A 17 14.46 6.60 -20.08
C SER A 17 13.04 6.05 -20.26
N PHE A 18 12.70 4.98 -19.56
CA PHE A 18 11.31 4.52 -19.46
C PHE A 18 10.52 5.60 -18.72
N HIS A 19 9.72 6.38 -19.45
CA HIS A 19 8.76 7.27 -18.84
C HIS A 19 7.70 6.42 -18.12
N SER A 20 7.75 6.42 -16.79
CA SER A 20 6.66 5.89 -15.98
C SER A 20 5.53 6.92 -15.97
N TYR A 21 4.42 6.58 -16.63
CA TYR A 21 3.24 7.45 -16.70
C TYR A 21 2.32 7.16 -15.50
N ALA A 22 2.45 7.96 -14.46
CA ALA A 22 1.44 8.01 -13.40
C ALA A 22 0.29 8.91 -13.86
N ASN A 23 -0.82 8.31 -14.30
CA ASN A 23 -1.94 9.07 -14.89
C ASN A 23 -2.80 9.82 -13.87
N LEU A 24 -2.80 9.38 -12.61
CA LEU A 24 -3.63 9.95 -11.55
C LEU A 24 -2.87 9.99 -10.23
N LEU A 25 -2.82 11.16 -9.61
CA LEU A 25 -2.37 11.33 -8.24
C LEU A 25 -3.61 11.39 -7.33
N ILE A 26 -3.60 10.61 -6.25
CA ILE A 26 -4.63 10.61 -5.21
C ILE A 26 -3.96 10.86 -3.86
N SER A 27 -4.45 11.85 -3.11
CA SER A 27 -3.93 12.17 -1.78
C SER A 27 -5.06 12.55 -0.80
N PRO A 28 -5.15 11.91 0.39
CA PRO A 28 -4.27 10.85 0.87
C PRO A 28 -4.59 9.48 0.24
N THR A 29 -3.66 8.53 0.37
CA THR A 29 -3.82 7.12 -0.06
C THR A 29 -4.65 6.26 0.91
N ARG A 30 -5.04 6.83 2.06
CA ARG A 30 -5.89 6.24 3.09
C ARG A 30 -6.59 7.34 3.86
N VAL A 31 -7.88 7.16 4.12
CA VAL A 31 -8.69 8.07 4.94
C VAL A 31 -9.10 7.34 6.21
N ASN A 32 -8.83 7.95 7.36
CA ASN A 32 -9.33 7.49 8.66
C ASN A 32 -10.17 8.60 9.26
N PHE A 33 -11.46 8.35 9.49
CA PHE A 33 -12.32 9.23 10.25
C PHE A 33 -12.10 8.99 11.74
N ASP A 34 -11.65 10.01 12.46
CA ASP A 34 -11.73 10.02 13.91
C ASP A 34 -13.20 10.16 14.39
N GLU A 35 -13.46 10.02 15.69
CA GLU A 35 -14.82 10.07 16.25
C GLU A 35 -15.51 11.43 16.06
N ARG A 36 -14.77 12.54 15.99
CA ARG A 36 -15.30 13.91 15.86
C ARG A 36 -15.42 14.33 14.40
N GLN A 37 -14.57 13.82 13.52
CA GLN A 37 -14.51 14.15 12.12
C GLN A 37 -15.80 13.73 11.40
N ARG A 38 -16.32 14.65 10.59
CA ARG A 38 -17.52 14.46 9.76
C ARG A 38 -17.24 14.57 8.27
N VAL A 39 -16.12 15.20 7.90
CA VAL A 39 -15.73 15.39 6.50
C VAL A 39 -14.24 15.11 6.34
N ALA A 40 -13.90 14.34 5.31
CA ALA A 40 -12.54 14.19 4.81
C ALA A 40 -12.46 14.72 3.37
N LYS A 41 -11.26 15.12 2.96
CA LYS A 41 -10.98 15.62 1.60
C LYS A 41 -9.95 14.71 0.95
N VAL A 42 -10.25 14.25 -0.25
CA VAL A 42 -9.32 13.52 -1.12
C VAL A 42 -9.05 14.39 -2.33
N ILE A 43 -7.79 14.72 -2.55
CA ILE A 43 -7.32 15.48 -3.69
C ILE A 43 -7.00 14.49 -4.80
N VAL A 44 -7.50 14.79 -6.00
CA VAL A 44 -7.25 14.03 -7.22
C VAL A 44 -6.63 14.99 -8.23
N VAL A 45 -5.49 14.61 -8.81
CA VAL A 45 -4.82 15.40 -9.85
C VAL A 45 -4.57 14.51 -11.06
N ASN A 46 -4.98 14.97 -12.24
CA ASN A 46 -4.67 14.29 -13.48
C ASN A 46 -3.24 14.61 -13.89
N ASN A 47 -2.34 13.64 -13.72
CA ASN A 47 -0.93 13.78 -14.07
C ASN A 47 -0.64 13.31 -15.51
N SER A 48 -1.67 12.94 -16.28
CA SER A 48 -1.53 12.64 -17.70
C SER A 48 -1.59 13.90 -18.58
N ASN A 49 -1.23 13.75 -19.85
CA ASN A 49 -1.28 14.81 -20.87
C ASN A 49 -2.63 14.90 -21.60
N GLU A 50 -3.63 14.10 -21.21
CA GLU A 50 -4.96 14.09 -21.80
C GLU A 50 -6.03 14.38 -20.74
N ALA A 51 -7.18 14.91 -21.16
CA ALA A 51 -8.33 14.95 -20.27
C ALA A 51 -8.79 13.53 -19.92
N LYS A 52 -9.05 13.26 -18.64
CA LYS A 52 -9.54 11.96 -18.15
C LYS A 52 -10.80 12.16 -17.31
N THR A 53 -11.71 11.19 -17.38
CA THR A 53 -12.91 11.16 -16.55
C THR A 53 -12.82 9.99 -15.57
N TYR A 54 -13.09 10.23 -14.30
CA TYR A 54 -13.08 9.22 -13.24
C TYR A 54 -14.44 9.14 -12.57
N ARG A 55 -14.97 7.93 -12.45
CA ARG A 55 -16.14 7.60 -11.62
C ARG A 55 -15.69 7.07 -10.27
N LEU A 56 -16.30 7.59 -9.22
CA LEU A 56 -16.00 7.24 -7.84
C LEU A 56 -17.07 6.31 -7.30
N GLU A 57 -16.66 5.14 -6.82
CA GLU A 57 -17.57 4.11 -6.35
C GLU A 57 -17.07 3.47 -5.07
N TRP A 58 -18.00 3.09 -4.20
CA TRP A 58 -17.70 2.33 -3.00
C TRP A 58 -17.57 0.84 -3.31
N GLN A 59 -16.51 0.20 -2.79
CA GLN A 59 -16.28 -1.24 -2.86
C GLN A 59 -16.00 -1.78 -1.46
N ASP A 60 -16.47 -2.99 -1.17
CA ASP A 60 -16.08 -3.69 0.05
C ASP A 60 -15.07 -4.74 -0.37
N LYS A 61 -13.98 -4.81 0.38
CA LYS A 61 -12.86 -5.70 0.08
C LYS A 61 -12.33 -6.28 1.37
N VAL A 62 -11.84 -7.50 1.30
CA VAL A 62 -11.13 -8.19 2.39
C VAL A 62 -9.64 -8.19 2.10
N ALA A 63 -8.83 -7.95 3.12
CA ALA A 63 -7.39 -8.05 3.02
C ALA A 63 -6.94 -9.50 2.87
N LEU A 64 -5.90 -9.72 2.09
CA LEU A 64 -5.29 -11.03 1.92
C LEU A 64 -4.01 -11.14 2.76
N ALA A 65 -3.73 -12.33 3.28
CA ALA A 65 -2.59 -12.56 4.16
C ALA A 65 -1.22 -12.26 3.52
N GLY A 66 -1.09 -12.43 2.20
CA GLY A 66 0.10 -12.10 1.41
C GLY A 66 0.14 -10.67 0.87
N GLY A 67 -0.76 -9.80 1.35
CA GLY A 67 -0.92 -8.43 0.86
C GLY A 67 -1.97 -8.30 -0.25
N GLY A 68 -2.43 -7.07 -0.47
CA GLY A 68 -3.50 -6.77 -1.40
C GLY A 68 -4.90 -7.08 -0.85
N TYR A 69 -5.88 -7.12 -1.76
CA TYR A 69 -7.29 -7.21 -1.43
C TYR A 69 -8.05 -8.11 -2.41
N ALA A 70 -9.04 -8.85 -1.90
CA ALA A 70 -10.08 -9.49 -2.70
C ALA A 70 -11.39 -8.68 -2.61
N ASN A 71 -12.13 -8.60 -3.72
CA ASN A 71 -13.46 -7.97 -3.70
C ASN A 71 -14.44 -8.89 -2.96
N LEU A 72 -15.28 -8.31 -2.10
CA LEU A 72 -16.47 -9.00 -1.60
C LEU A 72 -17.51 -9.06 -2.72
N ALA A 73 -18.13 -10.23 -2.89
CA ALA A 73 -19.22 -10.40 -3.83
C ALA A 73 -20.45 -9.57 -3.41
N ALA A 74 -21.29 -9.18 -4.36
CA ALA A 74 -22.40 -8.24 -4.10
C ALA A 74 -23.48 -8.80 -3.16
N ASP A 75 -23.59 -10.13 -3.08
CA ASP A 75 -24.46 -10.90 -2.20
C ASP A 75 -23.85 -11.13 -0.80
N GLN A 76 -22.57 -10.82 -0.60
CA GLN A 76 -21.90 -10.93 0.69
C GLN A 76 -21.95 -9.58 1.42
N GLU A 77 -22.83 -9.49 2.42
CA GLU A 77 -22.87 -8.33 3.30
C GLU A 77 -21.70 -8.36 4.29
N SER A 78 -20.96 -7.24 4.36
CA SER A 78 -19.99 -7.02 5.42
C SER A 78 -20.63 -6.24 6.56
N SER A 79 -20.69 -6.83 7.75
CA SER A 79 -21.16 -6.18 8.98
C SER A 79 -20.29 -4.99 9.41
N SER A 80 -19.08 -4.87 8.85
CA SER A 80 -18.15 -3.75 9.05
C SER A 80 -18.08 -2.82 7.83
N SER A 81 -19.03 -2.89 6.90
CA SER A 81 -19.09 -1.99 5.75
C SER A 81 -19.35 -0.53 6.18
N LEU A 82 -18.62 0.39 5.56
CA LEU A 82 -18.71 1.84 5.77
C LEU A 82 -19.49 2.55 4.65
N LYS A 83 -19.81 1.85 3.54
CA LYS A 83 -20.40 2.43 2.33
C LYS A 83 -21.66 3.27 2.58
N SER A 84 -22.59 2.73 3.37
CA SER A 84 -23.88 3.37 3.67
C SER A 84 -23.75 4.60 4.57
N MET A 85 -22.61 4.73 5.25
CA MET A 85 -22.34 5.81 6.20
C MET A 85 -21.69 7.02 5.53
N VAL A 86 -21.09 6.88 4.33
CA VAL A 86 -20.30 7.95 3.72
C VAL A 86 -20.80 8.34 2.34
N ARG A 87 -21.10 9.63 2.20
CA ARG A 87 -21.45 10.26 0.92
C ARG A 87 -20.20 10.83 0.25
N ILE A 88 -20.04 10.57 -1.03
CA ILE A 88 -18.96 11.09 -1.88
C ILE A 88 -19.50 12.25 -2.70
N SER A 89 -18.76 13.35 -2.79
CA SER A 89 -19.10 14.46 -3.68
C SER A 89 -17.86 15.14 -4.27
N PRO A 90 -17.77 15.31 -5.60
CA PRO A 90 -18.64 14.71 -6.62
C PRO A 90 -18.38 13.19 -6.78
N SER A 91 -19.35 12.45 -7.35
CA SER A 91 -19.21 11.02 -7.67
C SER A 91 -18.57 10.76 -9.04
N GLN A 92 -18.44 11.79 -9.88
CA GLN A 92 -17.71 11.72 -11.14
C GLN A 92 -16.97 13.04 -11.37
N VAL A 93 -15.74 12.95 -11.87
CA VAL A 93 -14.87 14.11 -12.13
C VAL A 93 -14.27 13.99 -13.52
N ARG A 94 -14.33 15.06 -14.31
CA ARG A 94 -13.55 15.19 -15.53
C ARG A 94 -12.42 16.17 -15.24
N LEU A 95 -11.20 15.77 -15.55
CA LEU A 95 -9.98 16.52 -15.22
C LEU A 95 -9.17 16.74 -16.50
N ALA A 96 -8.90 17.99 -16.84
CA ALA A 96 -7.90 18.37 -17.82
C ALA A 96 -6.47 18.00 -17.34
N PRO A 97 -5.47 18.01 -18.22
CA PRO A 97 -4.07 17.80 -17.83
C PRO A 97 -3.63 18.76 -16.71
N GLY A 98 -3.08 18.22 -15.63
CA GLY A 98 -2.68 18.97 -14.43
C GLY A 98 -3.83 19.47 -13.56
N GLU A 99 -5.09 19.26 -13.96
CA GLU A 99 -6.25 19.74 -13.20
C GLU A 99 -6.38 19.01 -11.87
N ARG A 100 -6.62 19.80 -10.82
CA ARG A 100 -6.81 19.36 -9.45
C ARG A 100 -8.28 19.46 -9.05
N GLN A 101 -8.82 18.37 -8.52
CA GLN A 101 -10.16 18.32 -7.94
C GLN A 101 -10.12 17.84 -6.48
N ILE A 102 -11.00 18.40 -5.66
CA ILE A 102 -11.23 17.95 -4.29
C ILE A 102 -12.53 17.13 -4.25
N VAL A 103 -12.41 15.88 -3.81
CA VAL A 103 -13.51 14.98 -3.51
C VAL A 103 -13.76 15.01 -2.01
N LYS A 104 -14.97 15.39 -1.60
CA LYS A 104 -15.40 15.41 -0.19
C LYS A 104 -16.04 14.08 0.17
N LEU A 105 -15.62 13.52 1.29
CA LEU A 105 -16.22 12.34 1.92
C LEU A 105 -16.92 12.80 3.19
N ALA A 106 -18.25 12.82 3.19
CA ALA A 106 -19.06 13.24 4.33
C ALA A 106 -19.64 12.01 5.04
N ILE A 107 -19.24 11.78 6.29
CA ILE A 107 -19.69 10.65 7.10
C ILE A 107 -20.88 11.02 7.98
N ARG A 108 -21.93 10.20 7.92
CA ARG A 108 -23.06 10.19 8.85
C ARG A 108 -22.95 8.94 9.71
N LYS A 109 -22.71 9.13 11.01
CA LYS A 109 -22.58 8.04 11.99
C LYS A 109 -23.97 7.76 12.58
N PRO A 110 -24.60 6.61 12.28
CA PRO A 110 -25.88 6.25 12.89
C PRO A 110 -25.78 6.16 14.42
N LYS A 111 -26.90 6.37 15.12
CA LYS A 111 -26.97 6.07 16.56
C LYS A 111 -26.85 4.55 16.75
N GLY A 112 -26.21 4.12 17.84
CA GLY A 112 -26.11 2.69 18.16
C GLY A 112 -25.10 1.89 17.33
N LEU A 113 -24.15 2.55 16.63
CA LEU A 113 -23.03 1.82 16.02
C LEU A 113 -22.32 0.94 17.07
N LEU A 114 -21.89 -0.25 16.69
CA LEU A 114 -21.07 -1.10 17.56
C LEU A 114 -19.66 -0.50 17.69
N GLU A 115 -18.98 -0.81 18.78
CA GLU A 115 -17.57 -0.46 18.98
C GLU A 115 -16.71 -1.42 18.16
N GLN A 116 -16.38 -0.98 16.95
CA GLN A 116 -15.58 -1.75 16.00
C GLN A 116 -14.97 -0.83 14.93
N GLU A 117 -14.10 -1.42 14.11
CA GLU A 117 -13.62 -0.81 12.89
C GLU A 117 -14.59 -1.06 11.73
N TYR A 118 -15.01 0.01 11.06
CA TYR A 118 -15.76 -0.04 9.81
C TYR A 118 -14.85 0.36 8.66
N ARG A 119 -14.88 -0.39 7.56
CA ARG A 119 -14.01 -0.15 6.40
C ARG A 119 -14.69 -0.48 5.09
N SER A 120 -14.54 0.46 4.17
CA SER A 120 -14.84 0.27 2.75
C SER A 120 -13.73 0.92 1.93
N HIS A 121 -13.80 0.77 0.62
CA HIS A 121 -12.77 1.22 -0.29
C HIS A 121 -13.37 2.15 -1.33
N LEU A 122 -12.77 3.33 -1.47
CA LEU A 122 -13.15 4.29 -2.49
C LEU A 122 -12.36 4.00 -3.76
N ALA A 123 -13.06 3.54 -4.80
CA ALA A 123 -12.49 3.26 -6.11
C ALA A 123 -12.61 4.48 -7.04
N PHE A 124 -11.55 4.77 -7.80
CA PHE A 124 -11.49 5.79 -8.85
C PHE A 124 -11.33 5.06 -10.19
N LYS A 125 -12.44 4.82 -10.88
CA LYS A 125 -12.49 4.09 -12.14
C LYS A 125 -12.36 5.06 -13.30
N ALA A 126 -11.31 4.93 -14.11
CA ALA A 126 -11.16 5.68 -15.34
C ALA A 126 -12.25 5.27 -16.34
N LEU A 127 -12.94 6.24 -16.92
CA LEU A 127 -13.87 6.04 -18.02
C LEU A 127 -13.13 6.25 -19.35
N PRO A 128 -13.43 5.46 -20.40
CA PRO A 128 -12.89 5.68 -21.74
C PRO A 128 -13.20 7.09 -22.26
N ASN A 129 -12.26 7.69 -22.98
CA ASN A 129 -12.50 8.94 -23.70
C ASN A 129 -13.29 8.62 -24.99
N GLU A 130 -14.24 9.48 -25.36
CA GLU A 130 -15.11 9.29 -26.53
C GLU A 130 -14.32 9.10 -27.85
N THR A 131 -13.18 9.77 -28.00
CA THR A 131 -12.29 9.63 -29.17
C THR A 131 -11.67 8.24 -29.30
N GLN A 132 -11.47 7.50 -28.19
CA GLN A 132 -11.00 6.11 -28.21
C GLN A 132 -12.10 5.12 -28.59
N ILE A 133 -13.38 5.54 -28.58
CA ILE A 133 -14.51 4.68 -28.94
C ILE A 133 -14.69 4.64 -30.46
N GLN A 134 -14.39 5.72 -31.19
CA GLN A 134 -14.62 5.82 -32.64
C GLN A 134 -13.53 5.22 -33.54
N GLN A 135 -12.30 4.97 -33.04
CA GLN A 135 -11.21 4.40 -33.85
C GLN A 135 -11.27 2.86 -33.86
N GLN A 136 -12.28 2.33 -34.52
CA GLN A 136 -12.44 0.89 -34.75
C GLN A 136 -11.76 0.52 -36.08
N ARG A 137 -10.42 0.46 -36.08
CA ARG A 137 -9.64 -0.12 -37.19
C ARG A 137 -9.50 -1.63 -36.99
N LEU A 138 -9.48 -2.40 -38.09
CA LEU A 138 -9.19 -3.85 -38.07
C LEU A 138 -7.81 -4.08 -37.43
N GLY A 139 -7.81 -4.61 -36.20
CA GLY A 139 -6.63 -4.86 -35.38
C GLY A 139 -7.02 -5.10 -33.91
N ILE A 140 -6.14 -5.69 -33.11
CA ILE A 140 -6.36 -5.88 -31.68
C ILE A 140 -6.24 -4.52 -30.99
N ASN A 141 -7.35 -3.97 -30.49
CA ASN A 141 -7.38 -2.73 -29.71
C ASN A 141 -7.47 -3.06 -28.21
N LEU A 142 -6.35 -2.95 -27.50
CA LEU A 142 -6.29 -3.19 -26.06
C LEU A 142 -6.80 -1.95 -25.30
N LYS A 143 -8.03 -2.02 -24.77
CA LYS A 143 -8.60 -0.97 -23.91
C LYS A 143 -8.30 -1.28 -22.45
N LEU A 144 -7.28 -0.62 -21.89
CA LEU A 144 -6.95 -0.71 -20.47
C LEU A 144 -7.87 0.21 -19.64
N LEU A 145 -8.69 -0.38 -18.77
CA LEU A 145 -9.48 0.35 -17.79
C LEU A 145 -8.74 0.40 -16.46
N LEU A 146 -8.21 1.58 -16.12
CA LEU A 146 -7.49 1.79 -14.85
C LEU A 146 -8.49 2.02 -13.71
N SER A 147 -8.24 1.36 -12.57
CA SER A 147 -9.01 1.55 -11.34
C SER A 147 -8.06 1.67 -10.15
N TYR A 148 -8.08 2.82 -9.48
CA TYR A 148 -7.33 3.06 -8.25
C TYR A 148 -8.24 2.89 -7.04
N THR A 149 -7.71 2.55 -5.88
CA THR A 149 -8.54 2.28 -4.70
C THR A 149 -7.82 2.71 -3.42
N ILE A 150 -8.51 3.45 -2.56
CA ILE A 150 -8.01 3.81 -1.22
C ILE A 150 -8.95 3.28 -0.13
N PRO A 151 -8.44 2.76 0.99
CA PRO A 151 -9.27 2.41 2.14
C PRO A 151 -9.79 3.67 2.84
N VAL A 152 -11.06 3.60 3.25
CA VAL A 152 -11.73 4.60 4.08
C VAL A 152 -12.25 3.90 5.32
N ILE A 153 -11.81 4.38 6.47
CA ILE A 153 -12.00 3.71 7.76
C ILE A 153 -12.72 4.66 8.72
N LEU A 154 -13.63 4.11 9.52
CA LEU A 154 -14.16 4.73 10.73
C LEU A 154 -13.85 3.79 11.89
N ARG A 155 -13.26 4.31 12.96
CA ARG A 155 -13.11 3.57 14.20
C ARG A 155 -14.02 4.16 15.27
N LYS A 156 -14.80 3.31 15.94
CA LYS A 156 -15.60 3.68 17.10
C LYS A 156 -15.11 2.86 18.30
N GLY A 157 -14.80 3.53 19.42
CA GLY A 157 -14.23 2.84 20.58
C GLY A 157 -12.82 2.31 20.30
N ALA A 158 -12.01 3.06 19.55
CA ALA A 158 -10.72 2.60 19.08
C ALA A 158 -9.73 2.36 20.24
N GLU A 159 -9.09 1.20 20.22
CA GLU A 159 -7.97 0.86 21.10
C GLU A 159 -6.66 0.74 20.30
N ILE A 160 -5.52 0.79 20.98
CA ILE A 160 -4.22 0.51 20.36
C ILE A 160 -4.18 -0.98 19.99
N PRO A 161 -4.02 -1.33 18.70
CA PRO A 161 -3.95 -2.73 18.28
C PRO A 161 -2.77 -3.47 18.93
N ASN A 162 -3.04 -4.67 19.44
CA ASN A 162 -1.97 -5.58 19.89
C ASN A 162 -1.41 -6.31 18.67
N VAL A 163 -0.13 -6.08 18.36
CA VAL A 163 0.57 -6.67 17.22
C VAL A 163 1.92 -7.19 17.68
N ASN A 164 2.30 -8.38 17.23
CA ASN A 164 3.57 -9.00 17.55
C ASN A 164 4.29 -9.49 16.29
N ILE A 165 5.58 -9.14 16.17
CA ILE A 165 6.47 -9.75 15.19
C ILE A 165 6.84 -11.14 15.70
N SER A 166 6.32 -12.16 15.03
CA SER A 166 6.37 -13.54 15.52
C SER A 166 7.52 -14.34 14.90
N ASN A 167 7.79 -14.17 13.60
CA ASN A 167 8.86 -14.88 12.90
C ASN A 167 9.57 -13.98 11.89
N LEU A 168 10.85 -14.28 11.62
CA LEU A 168 11.70 -13.59 10.66
C LEU A 168 12.43 -14.61 9.80
N GLN A 169 12.36 -14.45 8.48
CA GLN A 169 13.04 -15.31 7.52
C GLN A 169 13.73 -14.48 6.44
N LEU A 170 15.05 -14.64 6.33
CA LEU A 170 15.85 -14.03 5.27
C LEU A 170 15.74 -14.89 4.01
N ILE A 171 15.19 -14.30 2.95
CA ILE A 171 15.20 -14.85 1.61
C ILE A 171 16.48 -14.38 0.92
N HIS A 172 17.29 -15.35 0.49
CA HIS A 172 18.49 -15.12 -0.31
C HIS A 172 18.44 -15.96 -1.57
N SER A 173 18.18 -15.33 -2.71
CA SER A 173 18.38 -15.94 -4.03
C SER A 173 19.27 -15.04 -4.89
N PRO A 174 19.85 -15.55 -5.99
CA PRO A 174 20.63 -14.73 -6.91
C PRO A 174 19.88 -13.48 -7.42
N GLU A 175 18.55 -13.56 -7.49
CA GLU A 175 17.67 -12.50 -8.02
C GLU A 175 16.97 -11.67 -6.95
N LYS A 176 16.89 -12.15 -5.70
CA LYS A 176 16.08 -11.52 -4.65
C LYS A 176 16.73 -11.66 -3.27
N LYS A 177 16.97 -10.51 -2.63
CA LYS A 177 17.29 -10.41 -1.20
C LYS A 177 16.13 -9.73 -0.49
N ALA A 178 15.44 -10.43 0.38
CA ALA A 178 14.31 -9.89 1.12
C ALA A 178 14.22 -10.47 2.53
N LEU A 179 13.55 -9.78 3.44
CA LEU A 179 13.17 -10.29 4.75
C LEU A 179 11.66 -10.54 4.76
N GLU A 180 11.25 -11.77 5.03
CA GLU A 180 9.87 -12.11 5.37
C GLU A 180 9.66 -12.00 6.88
N ILE A 181 8.57 -11.34 7.25
CA ILE A 181 8.24 -10.99 8.62
C ILE A 181 6.81 -11.47 8.86
N GLU A 182 6.64 -12.48 9.71
CA GLU A 182 5.32 -12.93 10.15
C GLU A 182 4.85 -12.06 11.30
N ILE A 183 3.68 -11.44 11.13
CA ILE A 183 3.10 -10.51 12.08
C ILE A 183 1.75 -11.06 12.52
N LYS A 184 1.56 -11.17 13.84
CA LYS A 184 0.31 -11.61 14.48
C LYS A 184 -0.40 -10.42 15.09
N ARG A 185 -1.73 -10.40 15.02
CA ARG A 185 -2.58 -9.33 15.54
C ARG A 185 -3.72 -9.92 16.36
N GLU A 186 -4.01 -9.27 17.47
CA GLU A 186 -5.16 -9.58 18.33
C GLU A 186 -6.08 -8.35 18.47
N GLY A 187 -7.34 -8.58 18.88
CA GLY A 187 -8.34 -7.53 19.08
C GLY A 187 -9.19 -7.19 17.84
N GLY A 188 -9.87 -6.04 17.87
CA GLY A 188 -10.86 -5.63 16.86
C GLY A 188 -10.42 -4.52 15.90
N PHE A 189 -9.22 -3.94 16.06
CA PHE A 189 -8.77 -2.76 15.32
C PHE A 189 -7.52 -3.03 14.49
N SER A 190 -7.43 -2.38 13.32
CA SER A 190 -6.25 -2.47 12.45
C SER A 190 -5.09 -1.63 12.97
N SER A 191 -3.88 -2.15 12.82
CA SER A 191 -2.66 -1.35 12.94
C SER A 191 -2.35 -0.62 11.64
N PHE A 192 -1.66 0.50 11.74
CA PHE A 192 -1.16 1.25 10.58
C PHE A 192 0.18 1.87 10.91
N GLY A 193 1.21 1.58 10.11
CA GLY A 193 2.57 1.92 10.50
C GLY A 193 3.63 1.70 9.43
N LYS A 194 4.89 1.70 9.86
CA LYS A 194 6.04 1.32 9.04
C LYS A 194 6.86 0.25 9.75
N LEU A 195 7.36 -0.70 8.96
CA LEU A 195 8.36 -1.67 9.39
C LEU A 195 9.74 -1.15 8.99
N GLU A 196 10.65 -1.09 9.95
CA GLU A 196 12.05 -0.74 9.72
C GLU A 196 12.92 -1.91 10.16
N VAL A 197 13.88 -2.26 9.31
CA VAL A 197 14.79 -3.38 9.54
C VAL A 197 16.20 -2.81 9.66
N PHE A 198 16.84 -3.11 10.77
CA PHE A 198 18.21 -2.72 11.08
C PHE A 198 19.07 -3.97 11.23
N PHE A 199 20.34 -3.84 10.86
CA PHE A 199 21.35 -4.86 11.01
C PHE A 199 22.50 -4.35 11.87
N LYS A 200 22.96 -5.18 12.80
CA LYS A 200 24.14 -4.95 13.63
C LYS A 200 25.12 -6.11 13.46
N GLN A 201 26.33 -5.81 13.00
CA GLN A 201 27.41 -6.80 12.92
C GLN A 201 27.91 -7.14 14.33
N LYS A 202 28.27 -8.40 14.56
CA LYS A 202 28.92 -8.78 15.82
C LYS A 202 30.22 -7.98 16.03
N GLY A 203 30.37 -7.37 17.20
CA GLY A 203 31.54 -6.57 17.57
C GLY A 203 31.53 -5.13 17.07
N MET A 204 30.49 -4.70 16.33
CA MET A 204 30.24 -3.29 16.04
C MET A 204 29.14 -2.75 16.94
N ASP A 205 29.22 -1.47 17.33
CA ASP A 205 28.20 -0.82 18.16
C ASP A 205 27.08 -0.16 17.35
N THR A 206 27.30 0.07 16.06
CA THR A 206 26.37 0.80 15.19
C THR A 206 25.42 -0.14 14.45
N GLU A 207 24.14 0.26 14.41
CA GLU A 207 23.14 -0.38 13.57
C GLU A 207 23.01 0.35 12.22
N LYS A 208 22.78 -0.41 11.14
CA LYS A 208 22.49 0.13 9.82
C LYS A 208 21.09 -0.26 9.38
N LYS A 209 20.30 0.70 8.89
CA LYS A 209 18.99 0.40 8.27
C LYS A 209 19.22 -0.31 6.93
N ILE A 210 18.66 -1.51 6.78
CA ILE A 210 18.84 -2.37 5.60
C ILE A 210 17.56 -2.59 4.79
N ALA A 211 16.39 -2.33 5.40
CA ALA A 211 15.09 -2.49 4.74
C ALA A 211 14.03 -1.59 5.41
N MET A 212 12.99 -1.24 4.65
CA MET A 212 11.86 -0.47 5.15
C MET A 212 10.59 -0.76 4.34
N LEU A 213 9.45 -0.86 5.02
CA LEU A 213 8.12 -0.91 4.40
C LEU A 213 7.22 0.12 5.07
N ASN A 214 6.81 1.14 4.31
CA ASN A 214 5.88 2.17 4.76
C ASN A 214 4.42 1.78 4.53
N ASP A 215 3.51 2.46 5.24
CA ASP A 215 2.05 2.33 5.09
C ASP A 215 1.53 0.88 5.24
N PHE A 216 2.19 0.09 6.08
CA PHE A 216 1.83 -1.29 6.37
C PHE A 216 0.68 -1.39 7.38
N SER A 217 -0.31 -2.24 7.08
CA SER A 217 -1.49 -2.49 7.93
C SER A 217 -1.75 -3.98 8.06
N ILE A 218 -2.16 -4.42 9.26
CA ILE A 218 -2.87 -5.70 9.45
C ILE A 218 -4.29 -5.40 9.94
N TYR A 219 -5.29 -5.92 9.22
CA TYR A 219 -6.71 -5.61 9.43
C TYR A 219 -7.42 -6.64 10.32
N PRO A 220 -8.60 -6.31 10.89
CA PRO A 220 -9.27 -7.17 11.87
C PRO A 220 -9.58 -8.59 11.38
N GLU A 221 -9.88 -8.77 10.09
CA GLU A 221 -10.13 -10.10 9.52
C GLU A 221 -8.88 -11.00 9.48
N LEU A 222 -7.68 -10.44 9.59
CA LEU A 222 -6.41 -11.18 9.59
C LEU A 222 -5.86 -11.26 11.02
N LYS A 223 -5.73 -12.49 11.52
CA LYS A 223 -4.98 -12.79 12.76
C LYS A 223 -3.47 -12.83 12.51
N THR A 224 -3.07 -13.19 11.31
CA THR A 224 -1.67 -13.31 10.89
C THR A 224 -1.51 -12.79 9.46
N THR A 225 -0.38 -12.18 9.16
CA THR A 225 0.04 -11.78 7.80
C THR A 225 1.55 -11.91 7.67
N THR A 226 2.03 -11.96 6.43
CA THR A 226 3.46 -11.95 6.13
C THR A 226 3.80 -10.71 5.33
N ALA A 227 4.78 -9.93 5.80
CA ALA A 227 5.36 -8.82 5.05
C ALA A 227 6.68 -9.25 4.43
N THR A 228 6.82 -9.17 3.11
CA THR A 228 8.09 -9.39 2.40
C THR A 228 8.71 -8.04 2.07
N ILE A 229 9.83 -7.70 2.74
CA ILE A 229 10.51 -6.42 2.56
C ILE A 229 11.81 -6.64 1.77
N PRO A 230 11.95 -6.07 0.56
CA PRO A 230 13.21 -6.10 -0.16
C PRO A 230 14.30 -5.39 0.63
N ILE A 231 15.47 -6.02 0.69
CA ILE A 231 16.67 -5.41 1.25
C ILE A 231 17.20 -4.38 0.25
N PHE A 232 17.70 -3.23 0.74
CA PHE A 232 18.25 -2.21 -0.13
C PHE A 232 19.40 -2.75 -1.00
N VAL A 233 19.42 -2.32 -2.25
CA VAL A 233 20.52 -2.57 -3.20
C VAL A 233 21.81 -2.09 -2.51
N ASP A 234 22.86 -2.91 -2.50
CA ASP A 234 24.16 -2.67 -1.82
C ASP A 234 24.27 -3.07 -0.33
N GLN A 235 23.25 -3.68 0.27
CA GLN A 235 23.43 -4.27 1.60
C GLN A 235 23.96 -5.69 1.48
N ASN A 236 25.19 -5.91 1.97
CA ASN A 236 25.65 -7.24 2.33
C ASN A 236 25.23 -7.52 3.77
N ILE A 237 24.67 -8.70 4.02
CA ILE A 237 24.26 -9.11 5.35
C ILE A 237 25.12 -10.32 5.73
N PRO A 238 26.22 -10.10 6.46
CA PRO A 238 27.04 -11.19 6.98
C PRO A 238 26.22 -12.13 7.86
N LYS A 239 26.67 -13.39 7.95
CA LYS A 239 25.99 -14.41 8.74
C LYS A 239 26.18 -14.20 10.25
N ASP A 240 27.11 -13.36 10.66
CA ASP A 240 27.49 -13.08 12.04
C ASP A 240 27.01 -11.70 12.48
N GLY A 241 25.70 -11.58 12.72
CA GLY A 241 25.12 -10.36 13.24
C GLY A 241 23.70 -10.57 13.75
N GLU A 242 23.03 -9.48 14.06
CA GLU A 242 21.67 -9.45 14.58
C GLU A 242 20.80 -8.54 13.71
N ILE A 243 19.57 -8.98 13.47
CA ILE A 243 18.53 -8.18 12.83
C ILE A 243 17.61 -7.64 13.92
N ARG A 244 17.37 -6.33 13.89
CA ARG A 244 16.32 -5.67 14.67
C ARG A 244 15.22 -5.21 13.73
N VAL A 245 14.00 -5.69 13.97
CA VAL A 245 12.80 -5.24 13.25
C VAL A 245 11.93 -4.47 14.21
N ILE A 246 11.54 -3.26 13.81
CA ILE A 246 10.62 -2.43 14.59
C ILE A 246 9.39 -2.08 13.75
N TYR A 247 8.21 -2.33 14.29
CA TYR A 247 6.93 -1.88 13.74
C TYR A 247 6.45 -0.65 14.50
N THR A 248 6.55 0.52 13.87
CA THR A 248 6.15 1.79 14.48
C THR A 248 4.86 2.31 13.85
N GLY A 249 3.99 2.89 14.66
CA GLY A 249 2.73 3.45 14.22
C GLY A 249 2.88 4.75 13.44
N LEU A 250 1.99 4.95 12.47
CA LEU A 250 1.89 6.16 11.66
C LEU A 250 0.52 6.82 11.85
N LYS A 251 0.45 8.12 11.51
CA LYS A 251 -0.77 8.94 11.55
C LYS A 251 -1.46 8.88 12.93
N GLU A 252 -2.60 8.21 13.04
CA GLU A 252 -3.35 8.08 14.29
C GLU A 252 -2.62 7.28 15.38
N TYR A 253 -1.57 6.55 15.02
CA TYR A 253 -0.72 5.79 15.94
C TYR A 253 0.70 6.37 16.03
N ARG A 254 0.87 7.67 15.77
CA ARG A 254 2.16 8.34 15.96
C ARG A 254 2.66 8.10 17.40
N ASP A 255 3.96 7.99 17.56
CA ASP A 255 4.65 7.78 18.84
C ASP A 255 4.34 6.42 19.50
N THR A 256 3.71 5.49 18.77
CA THR A 256 3.47 4.11 19.21
C THR A 256 4.51 3.17 18.58
N ILE A 257 5.15 2.34 19.39
CA ILE A 257 5.88 1.15 18.91
C ILE A 257 4.95 -0.03 19.14
N PHE A 258 4.49 -0.66 18.05
CA PHE A 258 3.60 -1.82 18.15
C PHE A 258 4.36 -3.07 18.57
N SER A 259 5.51 -3.31 17.96
CA SER A 259 6.35 -4.47 18.25
C SER A 259 7.79 -4.17 17.87
N GLU A 260 8.72 -4.73 18.64
CA GLU A 260 10.14 -4.75 18.33
C GLU A 260 10.65 -6.17 18.52
N LYS A 261 11.51 -6.64 17.61
CA LYS A 261 12.10 -7.97 17.67
C LYS A 261 13.56 -7.94 17.26
N PHE A 262 14.39 -8.60 18.06
CA PHE A 262 15.78 -8.88 17.77
C PHE A 262 15.91 -10.35 17.41
N ALA A 263 16.72 -10.66 16.40
CA ALA A 263 16.97 -12.04 16.00
C ALA A 263 18.39 -12.20 15.44
N PRO A 264 19.21 -13.12 16.01
CA PRO A 264 20.55 -13.38 15.51
C PRO A 264 20.46 -14.06 14.14
N ILE A 265 21.29 -13.63 13.19
CA ILE A 265 21.37 -14.28 11.89
C ILE A 265 21.98 -15.66 12.09
N ASN A 266 21.15 -16.69 11.91
CA ASN A 266 21.53 -18.08 12.03
C ASN A 266 20.81 -18.90 10.94
N ASN A 267 21.08 -20.21 10.90
CA ASN A 267 20.45 -21.11 9.93
C ASN A 267 18.92 -21.23 10.07
N ALA A 268 18.31 -20.77 11.17
CA ALA A 268 16.85 -20.75 11.32
C ALA A 268 16.22 -19.54 10.59
N ILE A 269 16.93 -18.39 10.55
CA ILE A 269 16.48 -17.20 9.81
C ILE A 269 16.82 -17.33 8.32
N ILE A 270 17.97 -17.90 7.98
CA ILE A 270 18.35 -18.21 6.60
C ILE A 270 17.61 -19.50 6.23
N GLY A 271 16.31 -19.40 5.90
CA GLY A 271 15.50 -20.57 5.59
C GLY A 271 16.24 -21.52 4.65
N ASN A 272 16.21 -22.82 4.94
CA ASN A 272 16.96 -23.86 4.23
C ASN A 272 16.90 -23.61 2.72
N LEU A 273 18.04 -23.19 2.15
CA LEU A 273 18.26 -23.09 0.73
C LEU A 273 18.11 -24.50 0.16
N LYS A 274 17.00 -24.77 -0.51
CA LYS A 274 16.89 -25.82 -1.51
C LYS A 274 16.78 -25.17 -2.88
#